data_AF-A0A967C733-F1
#
_entry.id   AF-A0A967C733-F1
#
_cell.length_a   1.000
_cell.length_b   1.000
_cell.length_c   1.000
_cell.angle_alpha   90.00
_cell.angle_beta   90.00
_cell.angle_gamma   90.00
#
_symmetry.space_group_name_H-M   'P 1'
#
loop_
_entity.id
_entity.type
_entity.pdbx_description
1 polymer ?
#
loop_
_entity_poly.entity_id
_entity_poly.type
_entity_poly.pdbx_seq_one_letter_code
_entity_poly.pdbx_strand_id
1 'polypeptide(L)'
;AARLPRIGIGRPQSAIGRNTVAAMQSGIYWGYVGLIEGIVARVRAEYGAPLKLVATGGLAPLFAEGTQVIERIDQDITLEGLRLLCVRNPAPSLPSRIRAELE
;
A
#
# COMPACT_ATOMS: atom_id res chain seq x y z
N ALA A 1 19.26 -14.93 -10.55
CA ALA A 1 20.47 -14.53 -9.81
C ALA A 1 20.86 -15.64 -8.83
N ALA A 2 21.91 -16.42 -9.11
CA ALA A 2 22.21 -17.66 -8.37
C ALA A 2 22.95 -17.47 -7.03
N ARG A 3 23.46 -16.27 -6.72
CA ARG A 3 24.28 -15.98 -5.53
C ARG A 3 23.69 -14.92 -4.59
N LEU A 4 22.45 -14.48 -4.81
CA LEU A 4 21.82 -13.48 -3.95
C LEU A 4 21.08 -14.19 -2.80
N PRO A 5 21.36 -13.83 -1.54
CA PRO A 5 20.63 -14.39 -0.41
C PRO A 5 19.20 -13.87 -0.37
N ARG A 6 18.30 -14.60 0.28
CA ARG A 6 17.01 -14.05 0.68
C ARG A 6 17.25 -12.97 1.74
N ILE A 7 16.60 -11.83 1.57
CA ILE A 7 16.70 -10.70 2.48
C ILE A 7 15.31 -10.23 2.91
N GLY A 8 15.19 -9.81 4.16
CA GLY A 8 14.02 -9.06 4.62
C GLY A 8 14.09 -7.61 4.13
N ILE A 9 12.92 -7.01 3.93
CA ILE A 9 12.81 -5.59 3.59
C ILE A 9 12.72 -4.81 4.91
N GLY A 10 13.57 -3.80 5.04
CA GLY A 10 13.61 -2.90 6.18
C GLY A 10 14.33 -1.62 5.79
N ARG A 11 14.17 -0.57 6.60
CA ARG A 11 14.89 0.68 6.38
C ARG A 11 16.39 0.43 6.53
N PRO A 12 17.22 0.70 5.51
CA PRO A 12 18.65 0.54 5.60
C PRO A 12 19.26 1.66 6.46
N GLN A 13 20.38 1.38 7.13
CA GLN A 13 21.14 2.40 7.86
C GLN A 13 21.79 3.45 6.95
N SER A 14 22.08 3.09 5.70
CA SER A 14 22.72 3.95 4.71
C SER A 14 22.16 3.66 3.31
N ALA A 15 22.09 4.68 2.46
CA ALA A 15 21.72 4.55 1.06
C ALA A 15 22.79 3.83 0.21
N ILE A 16 24.06 3.81 0.65
CA ILE A 16 25.13 3.10 -0.07
C ILE A 16 25.54 1.87 0.73
N GLY A 17 25.11 0.70 0.26
CA GLY A 17 25.48 -0.59 0.84
C GLY A 17 26.92 -0.97 0.53
N ARG A 18 27.64 -1.48 1.52
CA ARG A 18 29.07 -1.87 1.40
C ARG A 18 29.29 -3.38 1.27
N ASN A 19 28.20 -4.14 1.14
CA ASN A 19 28.21 -5.57 0.86
C ASN A 19 26.91 -5.92 0.10
N THR A 20 26.83 -7.14 -0.43
CA THR A 20 25.70 -7.59 -1.26
C THR A 20 24.34 -7.42 -0.56
N VAL A 21 24.23 -7.83 0.71
CA VAL A 21 22.96 -7.75 1.47
C VAL A 21 22.54 -6.29 1.67
N ALA A 22 23.46 -5.45 2.16
CA ALA A 22 23.19 -4.04 2.40
C ALA A 22 22.88 -3.28 1.11
N ALA A 23 23.57 -3.60 0.00
CA ALA A 23 23.32 -2.99 -1.30
C ALA A 23 21.93 -3.36 -1.83
N MET A 24 21.52 -4.62 -1.71
CA MET A 24 20.18 -5.07 -2.10
C MET A 24 19.09 -4.43 -1.23
N GLN A 25 19.25 -4.42 0.10
CA GLN A 25 18.29 -3.79 1.02
C GLN A 25 18.13 -2.30 0.70
N SER A 26 19.25 -1.61 0.47
CA SER A 26 19.24 -0.20 0.10
C SER A 26 18.51 0.05 -1.23
N GLY A 27 18.87 -0.71 -2.26
CA GLY A 27 18.26 -0.56 -3.58
C GLY A 27 16.76 -0.81 -3.58
N ILE A 28 16.29 -1.82 -2.84
CA ILE A 28 14.85 -2.09 -2.71
C ILE A 28 14.16 -0.96 -1.96
N TYR A 29 14.66 -0.58 -0.78
CA TYR A 29 14.00 0.42 0.06
C TYR A 29 13.93 1.79 -0.64
N TRP A 30 15.07 2.34 -1.05
CA TRP A 30 15.13 3.66 -1.68
C TRP A 30 14.59 3.66 -3.11
N GLY A 31 14.67 2.52 -3.81
CA GLY A 31 14.02 2.35 -5.11
C GLY A 31 12.50 2.48 -5.02
N TYR A 32 11.88 1.87 -4.02
CA TYR A 32 10.44 2.02 -3.78
C TYR A 32 10.07 3.42 -3.30
N VAL A 33 10.86 4.04 -2.41
CA VAL A 33 10.64 5.45 -2.01
C VAL A 33 10.65 6.35 -3.24
N GLY A 34 11.68 6.25 -4.10
CA GLY A 34 11.77 7.05 -5.32
C GLY A 34 10.64 6.76 -6.32
N LEU A 35 10.18 5.50 -6.40
CA LEU A 35 9.03 5.12 -7.22
C LEU A 35 7.75 5.81 -6.72
N ILE A 36 7.49 5.77 -5.41
CA ILE A 36 6.33 6.40 -4.78
C ILE A 36 6.35 7.90 -5.08
N GLU A 37 7.44 8.58 -4.72
CA GLU A 37 7.58 10.03 -4.90
C GLU A 37 7.45 10.43 -6.38
N GLY A 38 8.10 9.67 -7.26
CA GLY A 38 8.09 9.92 -8.69
C GLY A 38 6.70 9.77 -9.32
N ILE A 39 5.95 8.73 -8.97
CA ILE A 39 4.58 8.54 -9.48
C ILE A 39 3.67 9.64 -8.94
N VAL A 40 3.74 9.92 -7.64
CA VAL A 40 2.89 10.93 -6.99
C VAL A 40 3.11 12.32 -7.60
N ALA A 41 4.36 12.70 -7.84
CA ALA A 41 4.69 13.97 -8.47
C ALA A 41 4.08 14.09 -9.88
N ARG A 42 4.17 13.04 -10.69
CA ARG A 42 3.61 13.02 -12.06
C ARG A 42 2.09 13.13 -12.05
N VAL A 43 1.41 12.34 -11.21
CA VAL A 43 -0.05 12.38 -11.08
C VAL A 43 -0.54 13.74 -10.61
N ARG A 44 0.13 14.34 -9.61
CA ARG A 44 -0.23 15.69 -9.12
C ARG A 44 -0.05 16.76 -10.19
N ALA A 45 1.03 16.68 -10.97
CA ALA A 45 1.28 17.61 -12.07
C ALA A 45 0.20 17.52 -13.15
N GLU A 46 -0.25 16.31 -13.50
CA GLU A 46 -1.31 16.09 -14.49
C GLU A 46 -2.69 16.52 -13.98
N TYR A 47 -3.00 16.25 -12.71
CA TYR A 47 -4.32 16.56 -12.13
C TYR A 47 -4.56 18.06 -11.91
N GLY A 48 -3.51 18.84 -11.62
CA GLY A 48 -3.60 20.30 -11.51
C GLY A 48 -4.25 20.85 -10.23
N ALA A 49 -4.49 20.00 -9.22
CA ALA A 49 -5.04 20.42 -7.92
C ALA A 49 -4.43 19.63 -6.75
N PRO A 50 -4.54 20.12 -5.51
CA PRO A 50 -4.05 19.39 -4.33
C PRO A 50 -4.71 18.02 -4.18
N LEU A 51 -3.90 16.97 -4.07
CA LEU A 51 -4.33 15.59 -3.85
C LEU A 51 -3.81 15.09 -2.50
N LYS A 52 -4.69 14.51 -1.70
CA LYS A 52 -4.31 13.81 -0.47
C LYS A 52 -3.78 12.43 -0.80
N LEU A 53 -2.60 12.09 -0.29
CA LEU A 53 -2.07 10.73 -0.43
C LEU A 53 -2.39 9.86 0.78
N VAL A 54 -3.10 8.76 0.54
CA VAL A 54 -3.37 7.73 1.55
C VAL A 54 -2.70 6.44 1.14
N ALA A 55 -1.94 5.83 2.06
CA ALA A 55 -1.30 4.53 1.87
C ALA A 55 -2.03 3.43 2.67
N THR A 56 -2.07 2.22 2.12
CA THR A 56 -2.67 1.04 2.76
C THR A 56 -1.80 -0.20 2.55
N GLY A 57 -2.11 -1.29 3.25
CA GLY A 57 -1.37 -2.55 3.19
C GLY A 57 -0.22 -2.64 4.20
N GLY A 58 0.26 -3.87 4.42
CA GLY A 58 1.17 -4.18 5.52
C GLY A 58 2.56 -3.53 5.45
N LEU A 59 3.03 -3.15 4.26
CA LEU A 59 4.33 -2.46 4.08
C LEU A 59 4.22 -0.93 4.06
N ALA A 60 3.01 -0.36 4.12
CA ALA A 60 2.83 1.10 4.12
C ALA A 60 3.60 1.80 5.26
N PRO A 61 3.61 1.31 6.51
CA PRO A 61 4.37 1.95 7.59
C PRO A 61 5.88 2.01 7.29
N LEU A 62 6.43 0.94 6.71
CA LEU A 62 7.86 0.84 6.40
C LEU A 62 8.32 1.93 5.42
N PHE A 63 7.55 2.17 4.37
CA PHE A 63 7.90 3.18 3.37
C PHE A 63 7.55 4.60 3.80
N ALA A 64 6.55 4.78 4.67
CA ALA A 64 6.23 6.09 5.25
C ALA A 64 7.36 6.67 6.10
N GLU A 65 8.25 5.83 6.66
CA GLU A 65 9.46 6.34 7.30
C GLU A 65 10.41 7.02 6.29
N GLY A 66 10.38 6.62 5.03
CA GLY A 66 11.32 7.02 3.98
C GLY A 66 10.88 8.22 3.15
N THR A 67 9.65 8.70 3.31
CA THR A 67 9.11 9.82 2.53
C THR A 67 8.03 10.59 3.29
N GLN A 68 7.90 11.88 2.98
CA GLN A 68 6.85 12.74 3.53
C GLN A 68 5.64 12.87 2.61
N VAL A 69 5.65 12.25 1.43
CA VAL A 69 4.52 12.36 0.49
C VAL A 69 3.28 11.61 0.97
N ILE A 70 3.44 10.66 1.89
CA ILE A 70 2.33 9.90 2.51
C ILE A 70 1.76 10.73 3.67
N GLU A 71 0.51 11.18 3.51
CA GLU A 71 -0.16 12.03 4.50
C GLU A 71 -0.93 11.20 5.54
N ARG A 72 -1.44 10.03 5.15
CA ARG A 72 -2.18 9.13 6.03
C ARG A 72 -1.91 7.67 5.66
N ILE A 73 -1.80 6.83 6.68
CA ILE A 73 -1.89 5.37 6.53
C ILE A 73 -3.27 4.92 7.01
N ASP A 74 -3.94 4.09 6.22
CA ASP A 74 -5.23 3.50 6.57
C ASP A 74 -5.23 2.03 6.14
N GLN A 75 -5.28 1.13 7.13
CA GLN A 75 -5.21 -0.32 6.90
C GLN A 75 -6.55 -0.94 6.52
N ASP A 76 -7.66 -0.21 6.75
CA ASP A 76 -9.01 -0.74 6.64
C ASP A 76 -9.74 -0.25 5.40
N ILE A 77 -9.08 0.49 4.48
CA ILE A 77 -9.70 1.04 3.27
C ILE A 77 -10.54 -0.01 2.51
N THR A 78 -10.01 -1.22 2.35
CA THR A 78 -10.72 -2.30 1.66
C THR A 78 -11.97 -2.73 2.43
N LEU A 79 -11.86 -2.91 3.75
CA LEU A 79 -12.98 -3.31 4.61
C LEU A 79 -14.04 -2.21 4.68
N GLU A 80 -13.63 -0.95 4.75
CA GLU A 80 -14.53 0.20 4.72
C GLU A 80 -15.26 0.28 3.37
N GLY A 81 -14.55 0.02 2.26
CA GLY A 81 -15.18 -0.11 0.94
C GLY A 81 -16.26 -1.18 0.90
N LEU A 82 -15.98 -2.37 1.44
CA LEU A 82 -16.96 -3.46 1.54
C LEU A 82 -18.16 -3.10 2.43
N ARG A 83 -17.91 -2.46 3.57
CA ARG A 83 -18.95 -1.98 4.49
C ARG A 83 -19.86 -0.97 3.77
N LEU A 84 -19.28 -0.01 3.06
CA LEU A 84 -20.03 0.98 2.28
C LEU A 84 -20.85 0.33 1.16
N LEU A 85 -20.30 -0.67 0.48
CA LEU A 85 -21.02 -1.42 -0.55
C LEU A 85 -22.23 -2.17 0.02
N CYS A 86 -22.05 -2.85 1.16
CA CYS A 86 -23.14 -3.56 1.85
C CYS A 86 -24.25 -2.60 2.29
N VAL A 87 -23.90 -1.45 2.87
CA VAL A 87 -24.88 -0.44 3.30
C VAL A 87 -25.65 0.15 2.11
N ARG A 88 -24.97 0.38 0.98
CA ARG A 88 -25.61 0.91 -0.24
C ARG A 88 -26.48 -0.11 -0.97
N ASN A 89 -26.15 -1.39 -0.83
CA ASN A 89 -26.83 -2.51 -1.48
C ASN A 89 -27.32 -3.48 -0.39
N PRO A 90 -28.35 -3.10 0.39
CA PRO A 90 -28.90 -3.99 1.39
C PRO A 90 -29.36 -5.29 0.72
N ALA A 91 -29.23 -6.40 1.44
CA ALA A 91 -29.63 -7.70 0.92
C ALA A 91 -31.06 -7.61 0.35
N PRO A 92 -31.29 -8.11 -0.87
CA PRO A 92 -32.63 -8.15 -1.42
C PRO A 92 -33.52 -8.91 -0.44
N SER A 93 -34.78 -8.50 -0.32
CA SER A 93 -35.75 -9.27 0.45
C SER A 93 -35.90 -10.64 -0.21
N LEU A 94 -35.17 -11.63 0.28
CA LEU A 94 -35.29 -13.00 -0.22
C LEU A 94 -36.69 -13.52 0.10
N PRO A 95 -37.41 -14.09 -0.88
CA PRO A 95 -38.67 -14.78 -0.63
C PRO A 95 -38.49 -15.84 0.46
N SER A 96 -39.51 -16.04 1.28
CA SER A 96 -39.49 -16.95 2.44
C SER A 96 -38.99 -18.36 2.10
N ARG A 97 -39.23 -18.83 0.88
CA ARG A 97 -38.79 -20.15 0.39
C ARG A 97 -37.27 -20.31 0.29
N ILE A 98 -36.53 -19.26 -0.06
CA ILE A 98 -35.06 -19.32 -0.19
C ILE A 98 -34.38 -19.20 1.19
N ARG A 99 -35.05 -18.55 2.15
CA ARG A 99 -34.51 -18.35 3.49
C ARG A 99 -34.42 -19.66 4.30
N ALA A 100 -35.32 -20.61 4.05
CA ALA A 100 -35.36 -21.90 4.72
C ALA A 100 -34.28 -22.91 4.26
N GLU A 101 -33.58 -22.64 3.15
CA GLU A 101 -32.51 -23.50 2.63
C GLU A 101 -31.10 -23.07 3.10
N LEU A 102 -30.99 -21.91 3.77
CA LEU A 102 -29.71 -21.33 4.22
C LEU A 102 -29.51 -21.39 5.74
N GLU A 103 -30.50 -21.90 6.48
CA GLU A 103 -30.41 -22.29 7.90
C GLU A 103 -30.12 -23.79 8.02
#